data_AF-A0A2P2JKJ4-F1
#
_entry.id   AF-A0A2P2JKJ4-F1
#
_cell.length_a   1.000
_cell.length_b   1.000
_cell.length_c   1.000
_cell.angle_alpha   90.00
_cell.angle_beta   90.00
_cell.angle_gamma   90.00
#
_symmetry.space_group_name_H-M   'P 1'
#
loop_
_entity.id
_entity.type
_entity.pdbx_description
1 polymer ?
#
loop_
_entity_poly.entity_id
_entity_poly.type
_entity_poly.pdbx_seq_one_letter_code
_entity_poly.pdbx_strand_id
1 'polypeptide(L)'
;MFKDRKNFSRMVDPLLQGQYPSRGLYQALAIAAMCVQEQPTMRPAISDVVMALNYLASQNYDPQTHLAQGPCGSPSRTGAKRDNDKAQIASDGSVRD
;
A
#
# COMPACT_ATOMS: atom_id res chain seq x y z
N MET A 1 -21.43 -4.63 -9.60
CA MET A 1 -21.18 -5.04 -8.21
C MET A 1 -20.14 -4.19 -7.48
N PHE A 2 -18.95 -3.92 -8.05
CA PHE A 2 -17.89 -3.14 -7.36
C PHE A 2 -18.01 -1.59 -7.43
N LYS A 3 -19.15 -1.04 -7.86
CA LYS A 3 -19.29 0.42 -8.08
C LYS A 3 -19.54 1.20 -6.78
N ASP A 4 -20.11 0.55 -5.76
CA ASP A 4 -20.47 1.20 -4.50
C ASP A 4 -19.40 0.99 -3.43
N ARG A 5 -18.29 1.72 -3.58
CA ARG A 5 -17.14 1.70 -2.67
C ARG A 5 -17.52 1.99 -1.21
N LYS A 6 -18.62 2.72 -0.99
CA LYS A 6 -19.17 3.08 0.32
C LYS A 6 -19.86 1.91 1.05
N ASN A 7 -20.17 0.81 0.37
CA ASN A 7 -20.91 -0.32 0.94
C ASN A 7 -20.07 -1.60 1.11
N PHE A 8 -18.76 -1.54 0.87
CA PHE A 8 -17.94 -2.76 0.96
C PHE A 8 -17.91 -3.36 2.35
N SER A 9 -18.02 -2.54 3.40
CA SER A 9 -18.17 -3.03 4.78
C SER A 9 -19.41 -3.91 5.00
N ARG A 10 -20.45 -3.80 4.17
CA ARG A 10 -21.64 -4.67 4.22
C ARG A 10 -21.45 -6.00 3.49
N MET A 11 -20.42 -6.13 2.65
CA MET A 11 -20.08 -7.38 1.96
C MET A 11 -19.07 -8.21 2.77
N VAL A 12 -18.48 -7.63 3.82
CA VAL A 12 -17.58 -8.34 4.72
C VAL A 12 -18.37 -9.27 5.62
N ASP A 13 -17.75 -10.39 5.99
CA ASP A 13 -18.30 -11.32 6.97
C ASP A 13 -18.73 -10.57 8.26
N PRO A 14 -20.02 -10.62 8.63
CA PRO A 14 -20.52 -10.02 9.87
C PRO A 14 -19.79 -10.51 11.13
N LEU A 15 -19.25 -11.73 11.12
CA LEU A 15 -18.51 -12.30 12.25
C LEU A 15 -17.15 -11.60 12.48
N LEU A 16 -16.62 -10.90 11.48
CA LEU A 16 -15.43 -10.07 11.67
C LEU A 16 -15.73 -8.83 12.49
N GLN A 17 -16.98 -8.40 12.64
CA GLN A 17 -17.39 -7.27 13.51
C GLN A 17 -16.58 -5.98 13.29
N GLY A 18 -16.15 -5.72 12.05
CA GLY A 18 -15.30 -4.55 11.74
C GLY A 18 -13.81 -4.72 12.07
N GLN A 19 -13.39 -5.88 12.57
CA GLN A 19 -12.01 -6.21 12.90
C GLN A 19 -11.23 -6.65 11.65
N TYR A 20 -11.02 -5.71 10.75
CA TYR A 20 -10.21 -5.93 9.56
C TYR A 20 -9.55 -4.62 9.10
N PRO A 21 -8.37 -4.70 8.47
CA PRO A 21 -7.74 -3.52 7.91
C PRO A 21 -8.56 -3.04 6.72
N SER A 22 -9.05 -1.81 6.76
CA SER A 22 -9.83 -1.22 5.66
C SER A 22 -9.06 -1.29 4.34
N ARG A 23 -7.75 -0.98 4.35
CA ARG A 23 -6.87 -1.07 3.19
C ARG A 23 -6.74 -2.49 2.64
N GLY A 24 -6.56 -3.47 3.52
CA GLY A 24 -6.46 -4.89 3.13
C GLY A 24 -7.74 -5.40 2.49
N LEU A 25 -8.91 -4.98 3.01
CA LEU A 25 -10.20 -5.29 2.40
C LEU A 25 -10.29 -4.78 0.95
N TYR A 26 -9.94 -3.51 0.70
CA TYR A 26 -9.99 -2.97 -0.66
C TYR A 26 -9.04 -3.71 -1.62
N GLN A 27 -7.87 -4.11 -1.15
CA GLN A 27 -6.91 -4.87 -1.96
C GLN A 27 -7.43 -6.27 -2.27
N ALA A 28 -7.93 -7.00 -1.26
CA ALA A 28 -8.54 -8.32 -1.45
C ALA A 28 -9.71 -8.26 -2.44
N LEU A 29 -10.54 -7.21 -2.34
CA LEU A 29 -11.66 -7.01 -3.25
C LEU A 29 -11.21 -6.74 -4.69
N ALA A 30 -10.13 -5.98 -4.88
CA ALA A 30 -9.57 -5.73 -6.20
C ALA A 30 -9.02 -7.03 -6.82
N ILE A 31 -8.33 -7.87 -6.04
CA ILE A 31 -7.86 -9.19 -6.48
C ILE A 31 -9.06 -10.06 -6.88
N ALA A 32 -10.07 -10.16 -6.03
CA ALA A 32 -11.29 -10.91 -6.32
C ALA A 32 -11.98 -10.41 -7.60
N ALA A 33 -12.06 -9.09 -7.78
CA ALA A 33 -12.64 -8.47 -8.97
C ALA A 33 -11.87 -8.82 -10.24
N MET A 34 -10.54 -8.90 -10.21
CA MET A 34 -9.73 -9.34 -11.35
C MET A 34 -9.96 -10.83 -11.67
N CYS A 35 -10.16 -11.67 -10.65
CA CYS A 35 -10.38 -13.10 -10.83
C CYS A 35 -11.74 -13.44 -11.46
N VAL A 36 -12.78 -12.66 -11.16
CA VAL A 36 -14.16 -12.91 -11.66
C VAL A 36 -14.50 -12.14 -12.94
N GLN A 37 -13.50 -11.64 -13.66
CA GLN A 37 -13.71 -10.93 -14.92
C GLN A 37 -14.37 -11.84 -15.97
N GLU A 38 -15.32 -11.29 -16.74
CA GLU A 38 -16.00 -12.01 -17.82
C GLU A 38 -15.00 -12.48 -18.88
N GLN A 39 -14.05 -11.63 -19.24
CA GLN A 39 -13.00 -11.95 -20.21
C GLN A 39 -11.88 -12.78 -19.54
N PRO A 40 -11.58 -14.00 -20.04
CA PRO A 40 -10.55 -14.85 -19.44
C PRO A 40 -9.14 -14.25 -19.49
N THR A 41 -8.83 -13.48 -20.53
CA THR A 41 -7.53 -12.83 -20.73
C THR A 41 -7.22 -11.75 -19.70
N MET A 42 -8.24 -11.22 -19.02
CA MET A 42 -8.10 -10.22 -17.97
C MET A 42 -7.93 -10.85 -16.59
N ARG A 43 -8.08 -12.17 -16.47
CA ARG A 43 -7.89 -12.89 -15.20
C ARG A 43 -6.38 -13.08 -14.97
N PRO A 44 -5.86 -12.76 -13.77
CA PRO A 44 -4.45 -12.89 -13.46
C PRO A 44 -4.03 -14.36 -13.39
N ALA A 45 -2.75 -14.63 -13.58
CA ALA A 45 -2.19 -15.97 -13.33
C ALA A 45 -2.35 -16.32 -11.85
N ILE A 46 -2.60 -17.60 -11.55
CA ILE A 46 -2.82 -18.04 -10.16
C ILE A 46 -1.59 -17.78 -9.28
N SER A 47 -0.38 -17.83 -9.85
CA SER A 47 0.88 -17.46 -9.18
C SER A 47 0.83 -16.03 -8.63
N ASP A 48 0.30 -15.09 -9.42
CA ASP A 48 0.24 -13.67 -9.07
C ASP A 48 -0.81 -13.43 -7.99
N VAL A 49 -1.94 -14.14 -8.07
CA VAL A 49 -2.98 -14.13 -7.05
C VAL A 49 -2.44 -14.63 -5.72
N VAL A 50 -1.75 -15.77 -5.71
CA VAL A 50 -1.16 -16.34 -4.49
C VAL A 50 -0.11 -15.40 -3.89
N MET A 51 0.74 -14.81 -4.72
CA MET A 51 1.74 -13.83 -4.27
C MET A 51 1.08 -12.60 -3.63
N ALA A 52 0.04 -12.05 -4.27
CA ALA A 52 -0.69 -10.90 -3.75
C ALA A 52 -1.41 -11.24 -2.43
N LEU A 53 -2.06 -12.40 -2.34
CA LEU A 53 -2.72 -12.85 -1.10
C LEU A 53 -1.71 -13.11 0.02
N ASN A 54 -0.54 -13.68 -0.28
CA ASN A 54 0.53 -13.87 0.69
C ASN A 54 1.04 -12.52 1.23
N TYR A 55 1.18 -11.52 0.35
CA TYR A 55 1.51 -10.16 0.79
C TYR A 55 0.45 -9.56 1.71
N LEU A 56 -0.85 -9.75 1.43
CA LEU A 56 -1.92 -9.30 2.32
C LEU A 56 -1.90 -10.02 3.67
N ALA A 57 -1.68 -11.33 3.67
CA ALA A 57 -1.61 -12.13 4.89
C ALA A 57 -0.38 -11.79 5.76
N SER A 58 0.71 -11.32 5.16
CA SER A 58 1.91 -10.88 5.88
C SER A 58 1.74 -9.56 6.63
N GLN A 59 0.69 -8.79 6.33
CA GLN A 59 0.38 -7.55 7.02
C GLN A 59 -0.45 -7.83 8.27
N ASN A 60 0.15 -7.61 9.44
CA ASN A 60 -0.57 -7.71 10.70
C ASN A 60 -1.65 -6.63 10.81
N TYR A 61 -2.85 -7.04 11.22
CA TYR A 61 -3.92 -6.11 11.56
C TYR A 61 -3.68 -5.54 12.95
N ASP A 62 -3.35 -4.25 13.01
CA ASP A 62 -3.30 -3.50 14.27
C ASP A 62 -4.50 -2.54 14.35
N PRO A 63 -5.49 -2.81 15.23
CA PRO A 63 -6.66 -1.96 15.43
C PRO A 63 -6.33 -0.51 15.81
N GLN A 64 -5.16 -0.25 16.41
CA GLN A 64 -4.76 1.10 16.84
C GLN A 64 -4.35 2.00 15.68
N THR A 65 -4.03 1.43 14.52
CA THR A 65 -3.68 2.19 13.31
C THR A 65 -4.86 2.95 12.71
N HIS A 66 -6.10 2.61 13.07
CA HIS A 66 -7.32 3.28 12.60
C HIS A 66 -7.55 4.67 13.24
N LEU A 67 -6.92 4.97 14.38
CA LEU A 67 -7.10 6.26 15.09
C LEU A 67 -6.11 7.36 14.66
N ALA A 68 -5.06 7.02 13.92
CA ALA A 68 -3.97 7.95 13.60
C ALA A 68 -4.03 8.57 12.19
N GLN A 69 -5.05 8.28 11.38
CA GLN A 69 -5.14 8.77 10.00
C GLN A 69 -6.01 10.02 9.88
N GLY A 70 -5.50 11.14 10.40
CA GLY A 70 -5.87 12.46 9.91
C GLY A 70 -5.34 12.69 8.48
N PRO A 71 -5.91 13.61 7.70
CA PRO A 71 -5.57 13.78 6.29
C PRO A 71 -4.32 14.64 6.11
N CYS A 72 -3.10 14.10 6.19
CA CYS A 72 -1.89 14.58 5.48
C CYS A 72 -0.56 13.95 5.98
N GLY A 73 0.34 13.59 5.04
CA GLY A 73 1.80 13.36 5.18
C GLY A 73 2.23 12.15 6.02
N SER A 74 3.10 11.22 5.62
CA SER A 74 4.39 11.32 4.92
C SER A 74 4.90 9.90 4.58
N PRO A 75 5.87 9.72 3.66
CA PRO A 75 6.53 8.44 3.46
C PRO A 75 7.53 8.19 4.61
N SER A 76 7.35 7.12 5.37
CA SER A 76 8.33 6.68 6.37
C SER A 76 9.57 6.12 5.69
N ARG A 77 10.51 7.00 5.32
CA ARG A 77 11.92 6.64 5.12
C ARG A 77 12.55 6.50 6.50
N THR A 78 12.85 5.27 6.91
CA THR A 78 13.70 5.00 8.07
C THR A 78 15.09 5.57 7.81
N GLY A 79 15.55 6.42 8.74
CA GLY A 79 16.81 7.14 8.63
C GLY A 79 18.03 6.29 8.94
N ALA A 80 19.09 6.45 8.15
CA ALA A 80 20.46 6.20 8.55
C ALA A 80 21.21 7.54 8.45
N LYS A 81 21.43 8.18 9.60
CA LYS A 81 22.23 9.39 9.76
C LYS A 81 23.69 8.98 9.95
N ARG A 82 24.59 9.43 9.08
CA ARG A 82 26.03 9.51 9.36
C ARG A 82 26.48 10.93 9.01
N ASP A 83 26.61 11.75 10.03
CA ASP A 83 27.36 13.01 10.04
C ASP A 83 28.86 12.67 10.20
N ASN A 84 29.74 13.31 9.42
CA ASN A 84 30.91 14.03 9.95
C ASN A 84 31.74 14.69 8.81
N ASP A 85 31.92 15.99 8.94
CA ASP A 85 32.78 16.92 8.20
C ASP A 85 34.25 16.53 8.06
N LYS A 86 34.88 16.92 6.93
CA LYS A 86 36.13 17.72 6.94
C LYS A 86 36.44 18.33 5.56
N ALA A 87 36.86 19.58 5.62
CA ALA A 87 37.02 20.59 4.59
C ALA A 87 38.17 20.43 3.58
N GLN A 88 38.19 21.42 2.67
CA GLN A 88 39.32 22.04 1.93
C GLN A 88 39.45 21.65 0.45
N ILE A 89 39.78 22.50 -0.54
CA ILE A 89 40.10 23.95 -0.71
C ILE A 89 40.17 24.16 -2.26
N ALA A 90 39.73 25.33 -2.76
CA ALA A 90 40.07 26.01 -4.05
C ALA A 90 39.93 25.21 -5.38
N SER A 91 39.65 25.76 -6.56
CA SER A 91 39.83 27.08 -7.19
C SER A 91 38.91 27.09 -8.43
N ASP A 92 38.13 28.13 -8.69
CA ASP A 92 38.37 29.18 -9.70
C ASP A 92 38.34 28.75 -11.20
N GLY A 93 37.64 29.55 -12.02
CA GLY A 93 37.63 29.50 -13.50
C GLY A 93 36.28 29.13 -14.12
N SER A 94 35.31 30.04 -14.20
CA SER A 94 35.06 30.99 -15.31
C SER A 94 34.23 30.42 -16.48
N VAL A 95 32.96 30.84 -16.53
CA VAL A 95 32.08 30.84 -17.70
C VAL A 95 32.61 31.86 -18.73
N ARG A 96 32.70 31.47 -20.02
CA ARG A 96 32.44 32.31 -21.22
C ARG A 96 32.65 31.52 -22.53
N ASP A 97 31.75 31.84 -23.48
CA ASP A 97 31.55 31.41 -24.88
C ASP A 97 31.16 29.95 -25.19
#